data_AF-A0A3S0UTG7-F1
#
_entry.id   AF-A0A3S0UTG7-F1
#
_cell.length_a   1.000
_cell.length_b   1.000
_cell.length_c   1.000
_cell.angle_alpha   90.00
_cell.angle_beta   90.00
_cell.angle_gamma   90.00
#
_symmetry.space_group_name_H-M   'P 1'
#
loop_
_entity.id
_entity.type
_entity.pdbx_description
1 polymer ?
#
loop_
_entity_poly.entity_id
_entity_poly.type
_entity_poly.pdbx_seq_one_letter_code
_entity_poly.pdbx_strand_id
1 'polypeptide(L)'
;MHRAKIQLRELLDQAGIDPAPVYRPGEVCRLLKISPTTLRQLCTLAEHPRVRNPNPRALDSFLVGCHHRIRHTALLDWLVRNQTFQRES
;
A
#
# COMPACT_ATOMS: atom_id res chain seq x y z
N MET A 1 -3.82 -8.45 13.16
CA MET A 1 -3.05 -8.78 11.94
C MET A 1 -3.65 -9.88 11.06
N HIS A 2 -4.33 -10.90 11.59
CA HIS A 2 -4.86 -12.01 10.77
C HIS A 2 -5.85 -11.56 9.66
N ARG A 3 -6.77 -10.63 9.98
CA ARG A 3 -7.76 -10.09 9.02
C ARG A 3 -7.14 -9.38 7.81
N ALA A 4 -6.12 -8.55 8.03
CA ALA A 4 -5.47 -7.82 6.93
C ALA A 4 -4.70 -8.76 5.98
N LYS A 5 -4.17 -9.89 6.49
CA LYS A 5 -3.54 -10.93 5.65
C LYS A 5 -4.57 -11.62 4.76
N ILE A 6 -5.74 -11.97 5.31
CA ILE A 6 -6.84 -12.55 4.53
C ILE A 6 -7.29 -11.55 3.47
N GLN A 7 -7.56 -10.30 3.86
CA GLN A 7 -8.01 -9.27 2.92
C GLN A 7 -6.98 -9.04 1.80
N LEU A 8 -5.69 -8.94 2.13
CA LEU A 8 -4.67 -8.77 1.10
C LEU A 8 -4.67 -9.93 0.12
N ARG A 9 -4.83 -11.17 0.61
CA ARG A 9 -4.91 -12.36 -0.24
C ARG A 9 -6.15 -12.35 -1.13
N GLU A 10 -7.31 -11.95 -0.62
CA GLU A 10 -8.53 -11.79 -1.42
C GLU A 10 -8.38 -10.70 -2.48
N LEU A 11 -7.76 -9.57 -2.13
CA LEU A 11 -7.48 -8.50 -3.09
C LEU A 11 -6.54 -8.96 -4.20
N LEU A 12 -5.49 -9.72 -3.86
CA LEU A 12 -4.53 -10.27 -4.82
C LEU A 12 -5.21 -11.25 -5.78
N ASP A 13 -6.06 -12.14 -5.25
CA ASP A 13 -6.87 -13.09 -6.03
C ASP A 13 -7.81 -12.35 -7.00
N GLN A 14 -8.55 -11.35 -6.52
CA GLN A 14 -9.44 -10.53 -7.34
C GLN A 14 -8.69 -9.73 -8.42
N ALA A 15 -7.44 -9.34 -8.17
CA ALA A 15 -6.61 -8.61 -9.11
C ALA A 15 -5.85 -9.53 -10.08
N GLY A 16 -5.90 -10.86 -9.88
CA GLY A 16 -5.13 -11.84 -10.64
C GLY A 16 -3.62 -11.67 -10.47
N ILE A 17 -3.17 -11.29 -9.27
CA ILE A 17 -1.76 -11.04 -8.95
C ILE A 17 -1.25 -12.14 -8.01
N ASP A 18 -0.18 -12.81 -8.40
CA ASP A 18 0.47 -13.79 -7.53
C ASP A 18 1.09 -13.12 -6.29
N PRO A 19 0.96 -13.73 -5.09
CA PRO A 19 1.61 -13.22 -3.90
C PRO A 19 3.13 -13.12 -4.07
N ALA A 20 3.66 -11.92 -3.90
CA ALA A 20 5.08 -11.63 -4.04
C ALA A 20 5.61 -10.84 -2.83
N PRO A 21 6.90 -10.93 -2.50
CA PRO A 21 7.49 -10.13 -1.43
C PRO A 21 7.50 -8.62 -1.77
N VAL A 22 7.44 -8.29 -3.06
CA VAL A 22 7.52 -6.92 -3.59
C VAL A 22 6.58 -6.79 -4.80
N TYR A 23 5.82 -5.70 -4.84
CA TYR A 23 4.88 -5.38 -5.91
C TYR A 23 5.29 -4.12 -6.68
N ARG A 24 4.96 -4.09 -7.97
CA ARG A 24 5.13 -2.94 -8.86
C ARG A 24 4.01 -1.93 -8.66
N PRO A 25 4.21 -0.65 -8.99
CA PRO A 25 3.18 0.38 -8.84
C PRO A 25 1.89 0.05 -9.60
N GLY A 26 2.00 -0.49 -10.82
CA GLY A 26 0.83 -0.89 -11.60
C GLY A 26 0.02 -2.03 -10.96
N GLU A 27 0.69 -2.98 -10.31
CA GLU A 27 0.04 -4.07 -9.56
C GLU A 27 -0.69 -3.50 -8.35
N VAL A 28 -0.07 -2.60 -7.60
CA VAL A 28 -0.70 -1.92 -6.46
C VAL A 28 -1.89 -1.07 -6.89
N CYS A 29 -1.80 -0.35 -8.02
CA CYS A 29 -2.93 0.41 -8.56
C CYS A 29 -4.13 -0.50 -8.89
N ARG A 30 -3.89 -1.65 -9.53
CA ARG A 30 -4.94 -2.64 -9.83
C ARG A 30 -5.53 -3.23 -8.54
N LEU A 31 -4.67 -3.62 -7.61
CA LEU A 31 -5.03 -4.21 -6.32
C LEU A 31 -5.96 -3.29 -5.51
N LEU A 32 -5.57 -2.02 -5.39
CA LEU A 32 -6.29 -1.03 -4.59
C LEU A 32 -7.38 -0.27 -5.38
N LYS A 33 -7.51 -0.54 -6.68
CA LYS A 33 -8.40 0.16 -7.62
C LYS A 33 -8.22 1.69 -7.56
N ILE A 34 -6.97 2.14 -7.52
CA ILE A 34 -6.60 3.56 -7.49
C ILE A 34 -5.82 3.97 -8.74
N SER A 35 -5.81 5.27 -9.02
CA SER A 35 -5.00 5.82 -10.11
C SER A 35 -3.50 5.85 -9.76
N PRO A 36 -2.59 5.84 -10.76
CA PRO A 36 -1.16 6.03 -10.53
C PRO A 36 -0.82 7.35 -9.81
N THR A 37 -1.60 8.40 -10.06
CA THR A 37 -1.47 9.70 -9.39
C THR A 37 -1.79 9.58 -7.90
N THR A 38 -2.87 8.90 -7.56
CA THR A 38 -3.24 8.62 -6.16
C THR A 38 -2.15 7.80 -5.48
N LEU A 39 -1.67 6.73 -6.13
CA LEU A 39 -0.59 5.91 -5.58
C LEU A 39 0.66 6.76 -5.29
N ARG A 40 1.07 7.62 -6.23
CA ARG A 40 2.21 8.53 -6.04
C ARG A 40 2.01 9.44 -4.83
N GLN A 41 0.83 10.03 -4.66
CA GLN A 41 0.52 10.85 -3.50
C GLN A 41 0.67 10.06 -2.19
N LEU A 42 0.18 8.81 -2.14
CA LEU A 42 0.34 7.96 -0.94
C LEU A 42 1.80 7.66 -0.62
N CYS A 43 2.64 7.44 -1.65
CA CYS A 43 4.07 7.23 -1.49
C CYS A 43 4.78 8.51 -1.01
N THR A 44 4.49 9.66 -1.62
CA THR A 44 5.09 10.95 -1.23
C THR A 44 4.76 11.34 0.22
N LEU A 45 3.58 10.95 0.72
CA LEU A 45 3.22 11.14 2.12
C LEU A 45 4.13 10.37 3.10
N ALA A 46 4.70 9.23 2.68
CA ALA A 46 5.66 8.47 3.47
C ALA A 46 7.06 9.10 3.46
N GLU A 47 7.43 9.76 2.36
CA GLU A 47 8.78 10.32 2.13
C GLU A 47 8.99 11.69 2.81
N HIS A 48 7.95 12.34 3.33
CA HIS A 48 8.05 13.74 3.76
C HIS A 48 8.70 13.89 5.15
N PRO A 49 9.91 14.49 5.26
CA PRO A 49 10.73 14.50 6.48
C PRO A 49 10.15 15.34 7.64
N ARG A 50 9.13 16.16 7.39
CA ARG A 50 8.46 16.99 8.42
C ARG A 50 7.30 16.28 9.11
N VAL A 51 7.00 15.05 8.72
CA VAL A 51 5.87 14.28 9.25
C VAL A 51 6.30 13.62 10.56
N ARG A 52 6.10 14.33 11.68
CA ARG A 52 6.41 13.85 13.05
C ARG A 52 5.52 12.66 13.47
N ASN A 53 4.37 12.52 12.82
CA ASN A 53 3.43 11.40 12.94
C ASN A 53 3.14 10.81 11.56
N PRO A 54 3.55 9.58 11.22
CA PRO A 54 3.34 9.01 9.89
C PRO A 54 1.86 9.08 9.53
N ASN A 55 1.54 9.69 8.38
CA ASN A 55 0.16 9.82 7.92
C ASN A 55 -0.44 8.41 7.82
N PRO A 56 -1.62 8.12 8.42
CA PRO A 56 -2.19 6.78 8.42
C PRO A 56 -2.45 6.23 7.01
N ARG A 57 -2.60 7.13 6.03
CA ARG A 57 -2.77 6.80 4.60
C ARG A 57 -1.45 6.67 3.84
N ALA A 58 -0.31 7.01 4.42
CA ALA A 58 1.00 6.90 3.76
C ALA A 58 1.34 5.43 3.46
N LEU A 59 1.68 5.17 2.20
CA LEU A 59 2.12 3.86 1.74
C LEU A 59 3.63 3.86 1.59
N ASP A 60 4.30 3.01 2.36
CA ASP A 60 5.75 2.89 2.30
C ASP A 60 6.18 2.26 0.97
N SER A 61 7.13 2.91 0.31
CA SER A 61 7.69 2.45 -0.95
C SER A 61 9.19 2.72 -0.96
N PHE A 62 9.93 1.93 -1.73
CA PHE A 62 11.35 2.12 -1.93
C PHE A 62 11.66 2.18 -3.42
N LEU A 63 12.73 2.89 -3.77
CA LEU A 63 13.19 3.00 -5.15
C LEU A 63 14.18 1.87 -5.47
N VAL A 64 13.96 1.22 -6.61
CA VAL A 64 14.94 0.35 -7.26
C VAL A 64 15.28 0.99 -8.60
N GLY A 65 16.41 1.69 -8.65
CA GLY A 65 16.72 2.63 -9.72
C GLY A 65 15.69 3.76 -9.75
N CYS A 66 15.02 3.94 -10.89
CA CYS A 66 13.96 4.95 -11.07
C CYS A 66 12.55 4.42 -10.77
N HIS A 67 12.42 3.16 -10.33
CA HIS A 67 11.11 2.54 -10.17
C HIS A 67 10.73 2.35 -8.70
N HIS A 68 9.57 2.86 -8.31
CA HIS A 68 8.98 2.54 -7.01
C HIS A 68 8.63 1.05 -6.92
N ARG A 69 8.83 0.51 -5.73
CA ARG A 69 8.48 -0.85 -5.35
C ARG A 69 7.85 -0.82 -3.96
N ILE A 70 6.81 -1.62 -3.78
CA ILE A 70 6.04 -1.66 -2.53
C ILE A 70 6.25 -3.05 -1.92
N ARG A 71 6.72 -3.10 -0.67
CA ARG A 71 6.90 -4.38 0.02
C ARG A 71 5.55 -4.97 0.41
N HIS A 72 5.47 -6.28 0.44
CA HIS A 72 4.28 -6.98 0.96
C HIS A 72 3.93 -6.55 2.38
N THR A 73 4.94 -6.38 3.25
CA THR A 73 4.74 -5.93 4.63
C THR A 73 4.20 -4.51 4.69
N ALA A 74 4.72 -3.60 3.85
CA ALA A 74 4.23 -2.22 3.75
C ALA A 74 2.74 -2.16 3.34
N LEU A 75 2.32 -3.00 2.38
CA LEU A 75 0.93 -3.12 1.97
C LEU A 75 0.03 -3.66 3.09
N LEU A 76 0.49 -4.70 3.81
CA LEU A 76 -0.24 -5.20 4.98
C LEU A 76 -0.40 -4.15 6.06
N ASP A 77 0.67 -3.46 6.43
CA ASP A 77 0.64 -2.42 7.46
C ASP A 77 -0.28 -1.27 7.05
N TRP A 78 -0.23 -0.87 5.77
CA TRP A 78 -1.14 0.12 5.21
C TRP A 78 -2.61 -0.30 5.29
N LEU A 79 -2.92 -1.57 4.97
CA LEU A 79 -4.28 -2.11 5.09
C LEU A 79 -4.75 -2.12 6.54
N VAL A 80 -3.90 -2.54 7.48
CA VAL A 80 -4.22 -2.49 8.92
C VAL A 80 -4.55 -1.07 9.36
N ARG A 81 -3.75 -0.08 8.94
CA ARG A 81 -3.97 1.34 9.26
C ARG A 81 -5.28 1.87 8.64
N ASN A 82 -5.54 1.61 7.37
CA ASN A 82 -6.75 2.11 6.69
C ASN A 82 -8.04 1.41 7.12
N GLN A 83 -8.01 0.12 7.46
CA GLN A 83 -9.17 -0.58 8.03
C GLN A 83 -9.62 0.04 9.36
N THR A 84 -8.65 0.46 10.18
CA THR A 84 -8.92 1.08 11.47
C THR A 84 -9.56 2.46 11.26
N PHE A 85 -9.03 3.23 10.30
CA PHE A 85 -9.56 4.55 9.94
C PHE A 85 -10.99 4.50 9.37
N GLN A 86 -11.32 3.51 8.53
CA GLN A 86 -12.67 3.34 7.96
C GLN A 86 -13.72 2.89 8.99
N ARG A 87 -13.31 2.40 10.17
CA ARG A 87 -14.23 2.02 11.25
C ARG A 87 -14.61 3.17 12.18
N GLU A 88 -13.85 4.27 12.15
CA GLU A 88 -14.03 5.44 13.01
C GLU A 88 -14.62 6.65 12.26
N SER A 89 -14.97 6.49 10.97
CA SER A 89 -15.67 7.51 10.15
C SER A 89 -17.09 7.11 9.83
#